data_AF-A0A1A8JVF5-F1
#
_entry.id   AF-A0A1A8JVF5-F1
#
_cell.length_a   1.000
_cell.length_b   1.000
_cell.length_c   1.000
_cell.angle_alpha   90.00
_cell.angle_beta   90.00
_cell.angle_gamma   90.00
#
_symmetry.space_group_name_H-M   'P 1'
#
loop_
_entity.id
_entity.type
_entity.pdbx_description
1 polymer ?
#
loop_
_entity_poly.entity_id
_entity_poly.type
_entity_poly.pdbx_seq_one_letter_code
_entity_poly.pdbx_strand_id
1 'polypeptide(L)'
;DQKNGVKELKLEQDNRVFNHCFTGATVVEWLVSNGQARNRPEALMLATGLLNEGFLRPAGDLSKDGAEAGEQTTFLDQTKALYYFADSGFFCEGYSSDEDVLLKEEFRGNIIKQGCLLKQGHRRKNWKVRKFILRDDPAYIHYSDPSKADDPLGSIHLRGAVVTAVEYVPDAKKYDIDGNLFEIITADETHYFLQAATAEERKEWIKAIQTVSKSGK
;
A
#
# COMPACT_ATOMS: atom_id res chain seq x y z
N ASP A 1 20.02 20.43 1.28
CA ASP A 1 20.90 20.43 0.10
C ASP A 1 21.15 18.98 -0.31
N GLN A 2 20.53 18.52 -1.40
CA GLN A 2 20.40 17.11 -1.77
C GLN A 2 21.73 16.43 -2.13
N LYS A 3 22.83 17.19 -2.16
CA LYS A 3 24.19 16.73 -2.48
C LYS A 3 25.01 16.28 -1.25
N ASN A 4 24.60 16.65 -0.05
CA ASN A 4 25.37 16.39 1.17
C ASN A 4 24.78 15.30 2.08
N GLY A 5 23.61 14.74 1.77
CA GLY A 5 22.93 13.74 2.60
C GLY A 5 23.40 12.29 2.39
N VAL A 6 22.83 11.37 3.18
CA VAL A 6 23.00 9.92 2.96
C VAL A 6 22.44 9.58 1.58
N LYS A 7 23.24 8.87 0.77
CA LYS A 7 22.85 8.52 -0.60
C LYS A 7 21.88 7.33 -0.59
N GLU A 8 20.75 7.52 -1.23
CA GLU A 8 19.81 6.46 -1.54
C GLU A 8 20.31 5.64 -2.73
N LEU A 9 20.26 4.32 -2.59
CA LEU A 9 20.79 3.35 -3.52
C LEU A 9 19.73 2.29 -3.85
N LYS A 10 19.96 1.60 -4.96
CA LYS A 10 19.31 0.33 -5.26
C LYS A 10 20.20 -0.78 -4.72
N LEU A 11 19.72 -1.52 -3.72
CA LEU A 11 20.45 -2.56 -3.02
C LEU A 11 19.78 -3.91 -3.25
N GLU A 12 20.55 -4.98 -3.41
CA GLU A 12 20.02 -6.33 -3.57
C GLU A 12 20.43 -7.19 -2.37
N GLN A 13 19.45 -7.81 -1.72
CA GLN A 13 19.66 -8.68 -0.56
C GLN A 13 18.59 -9.76 -0.54
N ASP A 14 18.99 -11.01 -0.28
CA ASP A 14 18.08 -12.17 -0.14
C ASP A 14 17.15 -12.37 -1.36
N ASN A 15 17.70 -12.24 -2.57
CA ASN A 15 16.95 -12.23 -3.85
C ASN A 15 15.86 -11.16 -3.92
N ARG A 16 15.97 -10.12 -3.09
CA ARG A 16 15.12 -8.94 -3.09
C ARG A 16 15.89 -7.69 -3.48
N VAL A 17 15.28 -6.81 -4.25
CA VAL A 17 15.81 -5.53 -4.70
C VAL A 17 15.11 -4.42 -3.92
N PHE A 18 15.86 -3.69 -3.11
CA PHE A 18 15.43 -2.57 -2.30
C PHE A 18 15.81 -1.25 -2.98
N ASN A 19 14.82 -0.48 -3.40
CA ASN A 19 15.03 0.80 -4.08
C ASN A 19 14.90 1.95 -3.08
N HIS A 20 15.69 3.00 -3.28
CA HIS A 20 15.75 4.15 -2.38
C HIS A 20 16.20 3.81 -0.95
N CYS A 21 17.15 2.88 -0.83
CA CYS A 21 17.66 2.38 0.43
C CYS A 21 19.11 2.76 0.70
N PHE A 22 19.50 2.64 1.96
CA PHE A 22 20.88 2.74 2.43
C PHE A 22 21.08 1.77 3.59
N THR A 23 22.33 1.49 3.93
CA THR A 23 22.65 0.57 5.02
C THR A 23 22.82 1.35 6.32
N GLY A 24 22.58 0.69 7.45
CA GLY A 24 22.81 1.30 8.76
C GLY A 24 24.25 1.78 8.95
N ALA A 25 25.20 1.00 8.43
CA ALA A 25 26.61 1.39 8.39
C ALA A 25 26.84 2.70 7.63
N THR A 26 26.20 2.90 6.47
CA THR A 26 26.38 4.15 5.71
C THR A 26 25.80 5.38 6.41
N VAL A 27 24.71 5.23 7.18
CA VAL A 27 24.14 6.34 7.98
C VAL A 27 25.10 6.73 9.09
N VAL A 28 25.62 5.74 9.83
CA VAL A 28 26.56 5.98 10.92
C VAL A 28 27.86 6.61 10.41
N GLU A 29 28.41 6.09 9.31
CA GLU A 29 29.60 6.65 8.67
C GLU A 29 29.38 8.08 8.16
N TRP A 30 28.20 8.35 7.59
CA TRP A 30 27.84 9.70 7.14
C TRP A 30 27.75 10.69 8.30
N LEU A 31 27.11 10.31 9.42
CA LEU A 31 26.97 11.15 10.60
C LEU A 31 28.34 11.52 11.20
N VAL A 32 29.27 10.57 11.26
CA VAL A 32 30.63 10.82 11.76
C VAL A 32 31.43 11.66 10.76
N SER A 33 31.43 11.32 9.47
CA SER A 33 32.22 12.03 8.45
C SER A 33 31.76 13.46 8.20
N ASN A 34 30.46 13.77 8.40
CA ASN A 34 29.91 15.12 8.30
C ASN A 34 29.93 15.89 9.63
N GLY A 35 30.60 15.38 10.65
CA GLY A 35 30.73 16.04 11.95
C GLY A 35 29.42 16.20 12.73
N GLN A 36 28.37 15.46 12.36
CA GLN A 36 27.11 15.41 13.11
C GLN A 36 27.26 14.56 14.39
N ALA A 37 28.24 13.65 14.42
CA ALA A 37 28.62 12.86 15.58
C ALA A 37 30.14 12.78 15.72
N ARG A 38 30.64 12.72 16.96
CA ARG A 38 32.08 12.62 17.28
C ARG A 38 32.62 11.20 17.16
N ASN A 39 31.74 10.19 17.26
CA ASN A 39 32.09 8.78 17.23
C ASN A 39 30.88 7.92 16.83
N ARG A 40 31.13 6.63 16.55
CA ARG A 40 30.07 5.67 16.17
C ARG A 40 28.96 5.54 17.21
N PRO A 41 29.21 5.45 18.53
CA PRO A 41 28.14 5.41 19.54
C PRO A 41 27.20 6.62 19.50
N GLU A 42 27.75 7.84 19.36
CA GLU A 42 26.94 9.05 19.25
C GLU A 42 26.13 9.08 17.93
N ALA A 43 26.74 8.65 16.82
CA ALA A 43 26.05 8.51 15.55
C ALA A 43 24.90 7.49 15.64
N LEU A 44 25.10 6.37 16.35
CA LEU A 44 24.07 5.36 16.57
C LEU A 44 22.89 5.92 17.39
N MET A 45 23.15 6.72 18.41
CA MET A 45 22.10 7.40 19.17
C MET A 45 21.28 8.35 18.30
N LEU A 46 21.94 9.16 17.45
CA LEU A 46 21.25 10.06 16.52
C LEU A 46 20.43 9.29 15.48
N ALA A 47 21.00 8.22 14.89
CA ALA A 47 20.29 7.39 13.93
C ALA A 47 19.07 6.68 14.56
N THR A 48 19.18 6.25 15.82
CA THR A 48 18.05 5.72 16.59
C THR A 48 16.98 6.78 16.82
N GLY A 49 17.37 8.02 17.12
CA GLY A 49 16.45 9.16 17.20
C GLY A 49 15.70 9.40 15.89
N LEU A 50 16.41 9.39 14.75
CA LEU A 50 15.80 9.54 13.42
C LEU A 50 14.81 8.41 13.09
N LEU A 51 15.09 7.19 13.55
CA LEU A 51 14.19 6.05 13.42
C LEU A 51 12.93 6.23 14.29
N ASN A 52 13.08 6.64 15.55
CA ASN A 52 11.97 6.84 16.49
C ASN A 52 11.03 7.97 16.09
N GLU A 53 11.58 9.06 15.56
CA GLU A 53 10.81 10.20 15.03
C GLU A 53 10.20 9.90 13.64
N GLY A 54 10.47 8.72 13.07
CA GLY A 54 9.88 8.27 11.82
C GLY A 54 10.48 8.87 10.55
N PHE A 55 11.62 9.57 10.64
CA PHE A 55 12.36 10.04 9.47
C PHE A 55 13.02 8.89 8.70
N LEU A 56 13.44 7.86 9.44
CA LEU A 56 13.95 6.60 8.89
C LEU A 56 12.97 5.47 9.13
N ARG A 57 12.96 4.49 8.24
CA ARG A 57 12.18 3.26 8.38
C ARG A 57 13.04 2.03 8.06
N PRO A 58 12.84 0.89 8.75
CA PRO A 58 13.60 -0.33 8.50
C PRO A 58 13.15 -1.00 7.19
N ALA A 59 14.12 -1.46 6.40
CA ALA A 59 13.93 -2.27 5.21
C ALA A 59 14.69 -3.61 5.32
N GLY A 60 14.05 -4.70 4.89
CA GLY A 60 14.61 -6.05 5.04
C GLY A 60 14.38 -6.64 6.44
N ASP A 61 14.55 -7.95 6.55
CA ASP A 61 14.10 -8.70 7.72
C ASP A 61 14.95 -8.35 8.96
N LEU A 62 16.27 -8.20 8.80
CA LEU A 62 17.20 -7.87 9.89
C LEU A 62 16.91 -6.54 10.60
N SER A 63 16.64 -5.46 9.86
CA SER A 63 16.39 -4.14 10.46
C SER A 63 14.98 -4.04 11.03
N LYS A 64 14.01 -4.78 10.47
CA LYS A 64 12.65 -4.91 11.01
C LYS A 64 12.68 -5.65 12.35
N ASP A 65 13.37 -6.79 12.40
CA ASP A 65 13.55 -7.54 13.64
C ASP A 65 14.20 -6.66 14.71
N GLY A 66 15.25 -5.90 14.36
CA GLY A 66 15.89 -4.97 15.30
C GLY A 66 14.99 -3.81 15.77
N ALA A 67 14.03 -3.38 14.95
CA ALA A 67 13.06 -2.37 15.32
C ALA A 67 11.92 -2.92 16.21
N GLU A 68 11.60 -4.22 16.09
CA GLU A 68 10.48 -4.88 16.77
C GLU A 68 10.89 -5.72 18.00
N ALA A 69 12.16 -6.10 18.13
CA ALA A 69 12.62 -7.08 19.11
C ALA A 69 12.76 -6.59 20.57
N GLY A 70 12.41 -5.35 20.91
CA GLY A 70 12.61 -4.80 22.26
C GLY A 70 11.58 -3.75 22.69
N GLU A 71 11.63 -3.36 23.98
CA GLU A 71 10.82 -2.25 24.53
C GLU A 71 11.15 -0.88 23.88
N GLN A 72 12.32 -0.78 23.23
CA GLN A 72 12.77 0.39 22.49
C GLN A 72 13.27 0.00 21.11
N THR A 73 12.82 0.75 20.10
CA THR A 73 13.25 0.59 18.70
C THR A 73 14.75 0.84 18.59
N THR A 74 15.48 -0.09 17.98
CA THR A 74 16.95 -0.02 17.90
C THR A 74 17.41 0.09 16.45
N PHE A 75 18.24 1.10 16.17
CA PHE A 75 18.95 1.20 14.90
C PHE A 75 20.19 0.29 14.89
N LEU A 76 20.48 -0.36 13.77
CA LEU A 76 21.60 -1.30 13.63
C LEU A 76 22.71 -0.71 12.76
N ASP A 77 23.90 -0.50 13.32
CA ASP A 77 25.14 -0.16 12.57
C ASP A 77 25.69 -1.41 11.84
N GLN A 78 24.97 -1.86 10.82
CA GLN A 78 25.33 -3.05 10.03
C GLN A 78 25.16 -2.81 8.54
N THR A 79 25.98 -3.47 7.72
CA THR A 79 25.95 -3.38 6.25
C THR A 79 24.77 -4.13 5.63
N LYS A 80 24.17 -5.08 6.36
CA LYS A 80 22.97 -5.83 5.95
C LYS A 80 21.67 -5.29 6.54
N ALA A 81 21.75 -4.29 7.43
CA ALA A 81 20.57 -3.64 7.96
C ALA A 81 20.20 -2.51 7.01
N LEU A 82 19.11 -2.67 6.25
CA LEU A 82 18.68 -1.67 5.29
C LEU A 82 17.67 -0.72 5.92
N TYR A 83 17.71 0.54 5.48
CA TYR A 83 16.81 1.60 5.90
C TYR A 83 16.46 2.47 4.70
N TYR A 84 15.38 3.24 4.83
CA TYR A 84 14.93 4.21 3.82
C TYR A 84 14.36 5.45 4.50
N PHE A 85 14.36 6.59 3.79
CA PHE A 85 13.68 7.80 4.26
C PHE A 85 12.17 7.64 4.09
N ALA A 86 11.38 8.11 5.06
CA ALA A 86 9.93 7.92 5.01
C ALA A 86 9.23 8.57 3.78
N ASP A 87 9.86 9.56 3.15
CA ASP A 87 9.39 10.29 1.97
C ASP A 87 10.07 9.87 0.65
N SER A 88 10.91 8.82 0.67
CA SER A 88 11.74 8.38 -0.47
C SER A 88 11.02 7.70 -1.64
N GLY A 89 9.76 7.30 -1.45
CA GLY A 89 9.07 6.42 -2.41
C GLY A 89 9.62 4.99 -2.45
N PHE A 90 10.27 4.54 -1.38
CA PHE A 90 10.82 3.19 -1.22
C PHE A 90 9.88 2.07 -1.71
N PHE A 91 10.47 1.10 -2.41
CA PHE A 91 9.82 -0.16 -2.78
C PHE A 91 10.81 -1.33 -2.84
N CYS A 92 10.35 -2.54 -2.51
CA CYS A 92 11.14 -3.77 -2.46
C CYS A 92 10.58 -4.87 -3.40
N GLU A 93 11.36 -5.29 -4.39
CA GLU A 93 11.04 -6.37 -5.33
C GLU A 93 11.70 -7.69 -4.89
N GLY A 94 11.17 -8.87 -5.22
CA GLY A 94 11.85 -10.17 -4.98
C GLY A 94 11.37 -10.99 -3.77
N TYR A 95 11.47 -12.32 -3.92
CA TYR A 95 10.62 -13.40 -3.38
C TYR A 95 9.56 -13.05 -2.32
N SER A 96 8.40 -12.76 -2.87
CA SER A 96 7.08 -12.87 -2.29
C SER A 96 6.60 -14.33 -2.46
N SER A 97 5.83 -14.90 -1.54
CA SER A 97 5.05 -16.13 -1.81
C SER A 97 4.28 -15.98 -3.13
N ASP A 98 3.95 -17.05 -3.85
CA ASP A 98 3.17 -16.94 -5.11
C ASP A 98 1.88 -16.08 -4.93
N GLU A 99 1.29 -16.09 -3.73
CA GLU A 99 0.20 -15.20 -3.31
C GLU A 99 0.64 -13.73 -3.18
N ASP A 100 1.79 -13.47 -2.57
CA ASP A 100 2.33 -12.11 -2.42
C ASP A 100 2.88 -11.56 -3.76
N VAL A 101 3.25 -12.41 -4.73
CA VAL A 101 3.68 -12.00 -6.07
C VAL A 101 2.46 -11.53 -6.87
N LEU A 102 1.36 -12.27 -6.79
CA LEU A 102 0.07 -11.89 -7.39
C LEU A 102 -0.45 -10.58 -6.78
N LEU A 103 -0.39 -10.45 -5.44
CA LEU A 103 -0.69 -9.20 -4.74
C LEU A 103 0.23 -8.05 -5.24
N LYS A 104 1.55 -8.27 -5.30
CA LYS A 104 2.49 -7.25 -5.79
C LYS A 104 2.26 -6.85 -7.25
N GLU A 105 1.75 -7.73 -8.11
CA GLU A 105 1.40 -7.39 -9.49
C GLU A 105 0.11 -6.56 -9.57
N GLU A 106 -0.96 -6.92 -8.84
CA GLU A 106 -2.22 -6.14 -8.82
C GLU A 106 -2.02 -4.69 -8.32
N PHE A 107 -1.01 -4.44 -7.48
CA PHE A 107 -0.68 -3.10 -6.98
C PHE A 107 0.19 -2.25 -7.92
N ARG A 108 0.76 -2.80 -9.00
CA ARG A 108 1.64 -2.04 -9.92
C ARG A 108 0.91 -0.97 -10.73
N GLY A 109 -0.40 -1.10 -10.85
CA GLY A 109 -1.19 -0.20 -11.66
C GLY A 109 -1.29 1.21 -11.11
N ASN A 110 -1.41 2.20 -11.99
CA ASN A 110 -1.51 3.60 -11.57
C ASN A 110 -2.86 3.84 -10.93
N ILE A 111 -2.89 4.62 -9.85
CA ILE A 111 -4.16 4.96 -9.17
C ILE A 111 -4.96 5.92 -10.05
N ILE A 112 -6.14 5.48 -10.47
CA ILE A 112 -7.08 6.26 -11.30
C ILE A 112 -8.12 6.96 -10.46
N LYS A 113 -8.63 6.29 -9.42
CA LYS A 113 -9.60 6.87 -8.49
C LYS A 113 -9.47 6.19 -7.13
N GLN A 114 -9.67 6.97 -6.08
CA GLN A 114 -9.77 6.48 -4.71
C GLN A 114 -10.91 7.16 -3.97
N GLY A 115 -11.51 6.47 -3.01
CA GLY A 115 -12.61 7.00 -2.22
C GLY A 115 -13.28 5.93 -1.37
N CYS A 116 -14.21 6.33 -0.51
CA CYS A 116 -14.93 5.40 0.36
C CYS A 116 -16.28 5.04 -0.25
N LEU A 117 -16.59 3.74 -0.29
CA LEU A 117 -17.89 3.22 -0.71
C LEU A 117 -18.44 2.30 0.37
N LEU A 118 -19.76 2.14 0.40
CA LEU A 118 -20.39 1.07 1.15
C LEU A 118 -20.37 -0.20 0.31
N LYS A 119 -19.81 -1.27 0.85
CA LYS A 119 -19.70 -2.58 0.20
C LYS A 119 -20.58 -3.61 0.89
N GLN A 120 -21.36 -4.36 0.10
CA GLN A 120 -22.07 -5.54 0.61
C GLN A 120 -21.08 -6.69 0.89
N GLY A 121 -21.23 -7.32 2.05
CA GLY A 121 -20.49 -8.53 2.40
C GLY A 121 -20.94 -9.74 1.57
N HIS A 122 -19.98 -10.58 1.19
CA HIS A 122 -20.24 -11.73 0.30
C HIS A 122 -21.08 -12.82 0.99
N ARG A 123 -20.62 -13.29 2.17
CA ARG A 123 -21.29 -14.34 2.98
C ARG A 123 -22.43 -13.79 3.85
N ARG A 124 -22.14 -12.76 4.65
CA ARG A 124 -23.14 -12.03 5.44
C ARG A 124 -23.41 -10.72 4.72
N LYS A 125 -24.64 -10.51 4.25
CA LYS A 125 -25.07 -9.37 3.41
C LYS A 125 -25.10 -8.02 4.15
N ASN A 126 -24.25 -7.85 5.15
CA ASN A 126 -24.04 -6.59 5.87
C ASN A 126 -23.30 -5.60 4.96
N TRP A 127 -23.57 -4.32 5.17
CA TRP A 127 -22.92 -3.23 4.44
C TRP A 127 -21.86 -2.59 5.34
N LYS A 128 -20.65 -2.37 4.79
CA LYS A 128 -19.55 -1.73 5.51
C LYS A 128 -18.85 -0.71 4.64
N VAL A 129 -18.44 0.40 5.26
CA VAL A 129 -17.59 1.39 4.59
C VAL A 129 -16.21 0.78 4.35
N ARG A 130 -15.72 0.94 3.12
CA ARG A 130 -14.40 0.48 2.68
C ARG A 130 -13.75 1.57 1.84
N LYS A 131 -12.45 1.77 2.02
CA LYS A 131 -11.65 2.61 1.13
C LYS A 131 -11.34 1.78 -0.11
N PHE A 132 -11.75 2.26 -1.27
CA PHE A 132 -11.50 1.65 -2.57
C PHE A 132 -10.40 2.40 -3.31
N ILE A 133 -9.52 1.66 -3.97
CA ILE A 133 -8.46 2.19 -4.84
C ILE A 133 -8.54 1.46 -6.17
N LEU A 134 -8.95 2.19 -7.21
CA LEU A 134 -9.00 1.72 -8.59
C LEU A 134 -7.65 1.98 -9.27
N ARG A 135 -7.10 0.94 -9.90
CA ARG A 135 -5.82 0.98 -10.60
C ARG A 135 -5.99 0.53 -12.05
N ASP A 136 -5.25 1.15 -12.96
CA ASP A 136 -5.08 0.67 -14.32
C ASP A 136 -3.73 -0.02 -14.51
N ASP A 137 -3.69 -1.05 -15.37
CA ASP A 137 -2.46 -1.74 -15.78
C ASP A 137 -1.58 -2.29 -14.63
N PRO A 138 -1.97 -3.40 -13.96
CA PRO A 138 -3.12 -4.25 -14.30
C PRO A 138 -4.45 -3.70 -13.76
N ALA A 139 -5.55 -4.03 -14.44
CA ALA A 139 -6.87 -3.51 -14.12
C ALA A 139 -7.46 -4.19 -12.87
N TYR A 140 -7.33 -3.52 -11.73
CA TYR A 140 -7.81 -3.99 -10.43
C TYR A 140 -8.47 -2.87 -9.63
N ILE A 141 -9.41 -3.25 -8.76
CA ILE A 141 -9.88 -2.37 -7.68
C ILE A 141 -9.71 -3.08 -6.34
N HIS A 142 -8.98 -2.43 -5.43
CA HIS A 142 -8.67 -2.94 -4.10
C HIS A 142 -9.54 -2.27 -3.07
N TYR A 143 -9.87 -2.96 -1.99
CA TYR A 143 -10.59 -2.37 -0.87
C TYR A 143 -9.99 -2.73 0.48
N SER A 144 -9.86 -1.75 1.38
CA SER A 144 -9.32 -1.93 2.73
C SER A 144 -10.27 -1.40 3.81
N ASP A 145 -9.96 -1.72 5.07
CA ASP A 145 -10.64 -1.10 6.20
C ASP A 145 -10.09 0.32 6.39
N PRO A 146 -10.92 1.39 6.31
CA PRO A 146 -10.41 2.76 6.44
C PRO A 146 -9.83 3.07 7.83
N SER A 147 -10.09 2.22 8.84
CA SER A 147 -9.59 2.38 10.20
C SER A 147 -8.27 1.63 10.47
N LYS A 148 -7.77 0.83 9.53
CA LYS A 148 -6.55 0.03 9.68
C LYS A 148 -5.47 0.51 8.70
N ALA A 149 -4.21 0.19 9.00
CA ALA A 149 -3.10 0.39 8.06
C ALA A 149 -3.38 -0.33 6.73
N ASP A 150 -2.80 0.18 5.63
CA ASP A 150 -3.14 -0.01 4.20
C ASP A 150 -3.16 -1.46 3.64
N ASP A 151 -3.32 -2.49 4.47
CA ASP A 151 -3.51 -3.86 4.01
C ASP A 151 -4.88 -4.01 3.32
N PRO A 152 -4.89 -4.43 2.04
CA PRO A 152 -6.13 -4.70 1.30
C PRO A 152 -6.89 -5.84 1.99
N LEU A 153 -8.18 -5.64 2.25
CA LEU A 153 -9.09 -6.72 2.67
C LEU A 153 -9.49 -7.62 1.50
N GLY A 154 -9.22 -7.17 0.27
CA GLY A 154 -9.41 -7.93 -0.94
C GLY A 154 -9.29 -7.04 -2.18
N SER A 155 -9.28 -7.70 -3.32
CA SER A 155 -9.22 -7.09 -4.65
C SER A 155 -10.33 -7.64 -5.54
N ILE A 156 -10.58 -6.92 -6.64
CA ILE A 156 -11.49 -7.32 -7.71
C ILE A 156 -10.73 -7.12 -9.02
N HIS A 157 -10.47 -8.21 -9.72
CA HIS A 157 -9.89 -8.16 -11.05
C HIS A 157 -10.93 -7.65 -12.06
N LEU A 158 -10.59 -6.60 -12.80
CA LEU A 158 -11.54 -5.89 -13.65
C LEU A 158 -11.48 -6.32 -15.11
N ARG A 159 -10.49 -7.13 -15.52
CA ARG A 159 -10.43 -7.62 -16.90
C ARG A 159 -11.64 -8.51 -17.19
N GLY A 160 -12.43 -8.13 -18.18
CA GLY A 160 -13.69 -8.81 -18.51
C GLY A 160 -14.82 -8.54 -17.52
N ALA A 161 -14.62 -7.68 -16.51
CA ALA A 161 -15.67 -7.30 -15.59
C ALA A 161 -16.62 -6.28 -16.24
N VAL A 162 -17.90 -6.38 -15.88
CA VAL A 162 -18.97 -5.48 -16.28
C VAL A 162 -19.43 -4.69 -15.08
N VAL A 163 -19.57 -3.37 -15.22
CA VAL A 163 -20.09 -2.50 -14.16
C VAL A 163 -21.34 -1.77 -14.65
N THR A 164 -22.39 -1.81 -13.83
CA THR A 164 -23.73 -1.28 -14.15
C THR A 164 -24.32 -0.55 -12.95
N ALA A 165 -25.11 0.49 -13.22
CA ALA A 165 -25.96 1.07 -12.18
C ALA A 165 -27.09 0.09 -11.84
N VAL A 166 -27.44 -0.01 -10.55
CA VAL A 166 -28.57 -0.82 -10.10
C VAL A 166 -29.48 0.04 -9.22
N GLU A 167 -30.78 -0.15 -9.36
CA GLU A 167 -31.78 0.61 -8.60
C GLU A 167 -32.27 -0.16 -7.37
N TYR A 168 -32.02 -1.48 -7.31
CA TYR A 168 -32.44 -2.32 -6.21
C TYR A 168 -31.47 -3.48 -5.99
N VAL A 169 -31.11 -3.71 -4.73
CA VAL A 169 -30.36 -4.89 -4.28
C VAL A 169 -31.18 -5.59 -3.19
N PRO A 170 -31.50 -6.89 -3.33
CA PRO A 170 -32.16 -7.65 -2.27
C PRO A 170 -31.43 -7.52 -0.94
N ASP A 171 -32.18 -7.45 0.15
CA ASP A 171 -31.70 -7.24 1.52
C ASP A 171 -31.04 -5.88 1.83
N ALA A 172 -30.70 -5.04 0.84
CA ALA A 172 -30.10 -3.72 1.09
C ALA A 172 -31.03 -2.79 1.89
N LYS A 173 -32.33 -2.81 1.57
CA LYS A 173 -33.35 -2.01 2.28
C LYS A 173 -33.44 -2.34 3.77
N LYS A 174 -33.04 -3.55 4.21
CA LYS A 174 -33.01 -3.91 5.65
C LYS A 174 -31.93 -3.13 6.42
N TYR A 175 -31.00 -2.50 5.72
CA TYR A 175 -29.89 -1.72 6.27
C TYR A 175 -30.02 -0.24 5.92
N ASP A 176 -31.22 0.24 5.55
CA ASP A 176 -31.49 1.60 5.09
C ASP A 176 -30.59 2.06 3.93
N ILE A 177 -30.15 1.11 3.10
CA ILE A 177 -29.38 1.35 1.89
C ILE A 177 -30.34 1.49 0.72
N ASP A 178 -30.48 2.73 0.22
CA ASP A 178 -31.30 3.07 -0.94
C ASP A 178 -30.60 4.10 -1.85
N GLY A 179 -30.80 3.97 -3.16
CA GLY A 179 -30.21 4.83 -4.17
C GLY A 179 -28.68 4.77 -4.28
N ASN A 180 -28.14 5.35 -5.37
CA ASN A 180 -26.69 5.44 -5.65
C ASN A 180 -25.94 4.10 -5.65
N LEU A 181 -26.65 3.01 -5.93
CA LEU A 181 -26.11 1.67 -6.02
C LEU A 181 -25.57 1.38 -7.41
N PHE A 182 -24.54 0.55 -7.45
CA PHE A 182 -23.99 -0.04 -8.66
C PHE A 182 -23.40 -1.41 -8.35
N GLU A 183 -23.23 -2.20 -9.40
CA GLU A 183 -22.74 -3.56 -9.32
C GLU A 183 -21.53 -3.74 -10.23
N ILE A 184 -20.56 -4.51 -9.76
CA ILE A 184 -19.46 -5.05 -10.57
C ILE A 184 -19.65 -6.56 -10.65
N ILE A 185 -19.78 -7.07 -11.87
CA ILE A 185 -19.83 -8.50 -12.19
C ILE A 185 -18.48 -8.86 -12.81
N THR A 186 -17.70 -9.70 -12.13
CA THR A 186 -16.39 -10.15 -12.62
C THR A 186 -16.52 -11.19 -13.73
N ALA A 187 -15.41 -11.51 -14.40
CA ALA A 187 -15.38 -12.51 -15.47
C ALA A 187 -15.75 -13.93 -15.01
N ASP A 188 -15.64 -14.23 -13.72
CA ASP A 188 -16.06 -15.47 -13.07
C ASP A 188 -17.49 -15.39 -12.48
N GLU A 189 -18.28 -14.40 -12.90
CA GLU A 189 -19.66 -14.17 -12.47
C GLU A 189 -19.81 -13.88 -10.95
N THR A 190 -18.76 -13.35 -10.31
CA THR A 190 -18.89 -12.85 -8.93
C THR A 190 -19.50 -11.45 -8.91
N HIS A 191 -20.59 -11.30 -8.14
CA HIS A 191 -21.34 -10.06 -8.01
C HIS A 191 -20.89 -9.24 -6.78
N TYR A 192 -20.54 -7.97 -7.01
CA TYR A 192 -20.17 -7.00 -5.97
C TYR A 192 -21.09 -5.80 -6.00
N PHE A 193 -21.94 -5.66 -4.96
CA PHE A 193 -22.80 -4.51 -4.78
C PHE A 193 -22.14 -3.42 -3.94
N LEU A 194 -22.16 -2.20 -4.49
CA LEU A 194 -21.52 -1.01 -3.94
C LEU A 194 -22.51 0.15 -3.92
N GLN A 195 -22.38 1.04 -2.94
CA GLN A 195 -23.13 2.30 -2.87
C GLN A 195 -22.17 3.48 -2.74
N ALA A 196 -22.38 4.49 -3.58
CA ALA A 196 -21.70 5.78 -3.49
C ALA A 196 -22.51 6.77 -2.63
N ALA A 197 -21.86 7.81 -2.11
CA ALA A 197 -22.54 8.81 -1.30
C ALA A 197 -23.50 9.67 -2.13
N THR A 198 -23.18 9.92 -3.40
CA THR A 198 -23.98 10.75 -4.31
C THR A 198 -24.18 10.10 -5.68
N ALA A 199 -25.17 10.59 -6.43
CA ALA A 199 -25.45 10.11 -7.79
C ALA A 199 -24.30 10.46 -8.75
N GLU A 200 -23.66 11.60 -8.54
CA GLU A 200 -22.47 12.05 -9.26
C GLU A 200 -21.29 11.13 -8.98
N GLU A 201 -21.03 10.83 -7.70
CA GLU A 201 -19.95 9.93 -7.32
C GLU A 201 -20.17 8.52 -7.90
N ARG A 202 -21.41 8.01 -7.89
CA ARG A 202 -21.79 6.75 -8.56
C ARG A 202 -21.40 6.79 -10.04
N LYS A 203 -21.79 7.85 -10.76
CA LYS A 203 -21.49 7.99 -12.19
C LYS A 203 -19.98 8.02 -12.45
N GLU A 204 -19.22 8.71 -11.61
CA GLU A 204 -17.76 8.78 -11.72
C GLU A 204 -17.11 7.40 -11.51
N TRP A 205 -17.51 6.66 -10.47
CA TRP A 205 -16.98 5.32 -10.21
C TRP A 205 -17.29 4.37 -11.37
N ILE A 206 -18.55 4.31 -11.83
CA ILE A 206 -18.94 3.48 -12.97
C ILE A 206 -18.08 3.83 -14.19
N LYS A 207 -17.99 5.12 -14.55
CA LYS A 207 -17.23 5.55 -15.74
C LYS A 207 -15.74 5.19 -15.63
N ALA A 208 -15.13 5.40 -14.46
CA ALA A 208 -13.73 5.07 -14.23
C ALA A 208 -13.49 3.56 -14.36
N ILE A 209 -14.31 2.74 -13.69
CA ILE A 209 -14.21 1.28 -13.74
C ILE A 209 -14.41 0.75 -15.17
N GLN A 210 -15.40 1.27 -15.91
CA GLN A 210 -15.62 0.90 -17.32
C GLN A 210 -14.45 1.25 -18.24
N THR A 211 -13.72 2.33 -17.93
CA THR A 211 -12.55 2.73 -18.71
C THR A 211 -11.41 1.74 -18.44
N VAL A 212 -11.13 1.49 -17.15
CA VAL A 212 -10.07 0.58 -16.69
C VAL A 212 -10.30 -0.85 -17.15
N SER A 213 -11.54 -1.37 -17.06
CA SER A 213 -11.86 -2.75 -17.45
C SER A 213 -11.70 -3.03 -18.94
N LYS A 214 -11.76 -1.99 -19.79
CA LYS A 214 -11.57 -2.09 -21.24
C LYS A 214 -10.12 -1.89 -21.68
N SER A 215 -9.34 -1.12 -20.93
CA SER A 215 -7.97 -0.75 -21.30
C SER A 215 -6.88 -1.56 -20.61
N GLY A 216 -7.19 -2.23 -19.49
CA GLY A 216 -6.25 -3.08 -18.77
C GLY A 216 -5.74 -4.24 -19.62
N LYS A 217 -4.41 -4.33 -19.78
CA LYS A 217 -3.75 -5.43 -20.48
C LYS A 217 -3.55 -6.65 -19.60
#